data_AF-A0A0P1P2R1-F1
#
_entry.id   AF-A0A0P1P2R1-F1
#
_cell.length_a   1.000
_cell.length_b   1.000
_cell.length_c   1.000
_cell.angle_alpha   90.00
_cell.angle_beta   90.00
_cell.angle_gamma   90.00
#
_symmetry.space_group_name_H-M   'P 1'
#
loop_
_entity.id
_entity.type
_entity.pdbx_description
1 polymer ?
#
loop_
_entity_poly.entity_id
_entity_poly.type
_entity_poly.pdbx_seq_one_letter_code
_entity_poly.pdbx_strand_id
1 'polypeptide(L)'
;MRRLELFLGVIFYFLCTSFTCAHDQYVHQYICVEAYKLLKLTLGGDFPEMLEYLGGLGSANVAWDPYTEKRYITTGAWVEDEMDAVYGYSKDYPPVITGAPGVIGYIILRFFPKDPFVSSTHFWDADNGDNLKTDLEGTVGGLYFKFTVPNAYQKMQAYAFGREGVTVVFSRSCRIATLYDGLVPVLGLRFRYSSLGWLYKTGNIYVEKYLGIGGEWEDVGDSITIDPRSRFLKSIVYEILGRMCHLLGDMSVPAHAHRDAHGSDDDGIRMDSYEEWMKSYYTFWDAQKVYEQFGGFLNLYQSRNPLHFLMYTTQQIADHFGSNGPYEGDGNNVIGGDPLPEEIKYLNQVNLSSLGEPTTMNGPFDVVRLRNIRDKTFPQAIRAVAGLLYWFAKEAGLQFESILPLSVTISGPSVAPCATGTWYANVSGGVPGYSYQWYQMYCNNDAGAVSTISTSTTSNKVEPLRPPCEWTPVGTNSPTLQLYWCGGSGYLRVDVTDALGNSASAQYYVQGAGGGEPVPNLQDGHKIELAKPLPVEFSIRSYPNPFNPSATISYELPTDGFVRLSVFDVLGREVEVLVNEIKPAGFYDVSFDASNLPSGVYFARISVVSNEGKSFVQTIKMVLTK
;
A
#
# COMPACT_ATOMS: atom_id res chain seq x y z
N MET A 1 -25.56 -34.47 35.55
CA MET A 1 -24.56 -33.52 35.01
C MET A 1 -24.72 -33.34 33.51
N ARG A 2 -24.37 -34.28 32.62
CA ARG A 2 -24.51 -34.10 31.14
C ARG A 2 -25.89 -33.64 30.63
N ARG A 3 -27.00 -34.10 31.21
CA ARG A 3 -28.35 -33.64 30.84
C ARG A 3 -28.72 -32.27 31.41
N LEU A 4 -28.13 -31.88 32.54
CA LEU A 4 -28.28 -30.54 33.12
C LEU A 4 -27.40 -29.53 32.37
N GLU A 5 -26.20 -29.95 31.93
CA GLU A 5 -25.31 -29.17 31.05
C GLU A 5 -25.93 -28.95 29.67
N LEU A 6 -26.58 -29.97 29.07
CA LEU A 6 -27.32 -29.80 27.82
C LEU A 6 -28.54 -28.87 27.98
N PHE A 7 -29.28 -29.03 29.08
CA PHE A 7 -30.49 -28.24 29.33
C PHE A 7 -30.17 -26.78 29.68
N LEU A 8 -29.11 -26.54 30.46
CA LEU A 8 -28.58 -25.20 30.73
C LEU A 8 -27.94 -24.60 29.48
N GLY A 9 -27.21 -25.38 28.67
CA GLY A 9 -26.59 -24.91 27.42
C GLY A 9 -27.60 -24.50 26.35
N VAL A 10 -28.71 -25.24 26.21
CA VAL A 10 -29.80 -24.87 25.28
C VAL A 10 -30.56 -23.63 25.77
N ILE A 11 -30.76 -23.47 27.08
CA ILE A 11 -31.38 -22.25 27.65
C ILE A 11 -30.41 -21.06 27.60
N PHE A 12 -29.10 -21.29 27.75
CA PHE A 12 -28.04 -20.26 27.64
C PHE A 12 -27.93 -19.70 26.23
N TYR A 13 -27.99 -20.55 25.21
CA TYR A 13 -27.91 -20.15 23.81
C TYR A 13 -28.97 -19.10 23.42
N PHE A 14 -30.15 -19.15 24.05
CA PHE A 14 -31.25 -18.19 23.80
C PHE A 14 -31.24 -16.95 24.72
N LEU A 15 -30.31 -16.84 25.69
CA LEU A 15 -30.29 -15.78 26.72
C LEU A 15 -29.00 -14.94 26.74
N CYS A 16 -28.07 -15.18 25.83
CA CYS A 16 -26.88 -14.36 25.63
C CYS A 16 -27.20 -13.21 24.67
N THR A 17 -27.09 -11.96 25.12
CA THR A 17 -26.92 -10.81 24.23
C THR A 17 -25.43 -10.45 24.18
N SER A 18 -24.88 -10.36 22.95
CA SER A 18 -23.52 -9.88 22.59
C SER A 18 -22.42 -10.89 22.97
N PHE A 19 -21.50 -11.35 22.12
CA PHE A 19 -20.50 -10.69 21.25
C PHE A 19 -20.03 -11.65 20.12
N THR A 20 -19.76 -11.19 18.87
CA THR A 20 -18.73 -11.75 17.94
C THR A 20 -18.26 -10.75 16.87
N CYS A 21 -16.97 -10.46 16.73
CA CYS A 21 -16.48 -9.53 15.70
C CYS A 21 -15.49 -10.24 14.79
N ALA A 22 -15.73 -10.20 13.47
CA ALA A 22 -14.67 -10.25 12.47
C ALA A 22 -15.26 -9.79 11.14
N HIS A 23 -14.55 -8.85 10.52
CA HIS A 23 -14.66 -8.52 9.12
C HIS A 23 -14.46 -9.80 8.28
N ASP A 24 -15.00 -9.86 7.05
CA ASP A 24 -14.56 -10.92 6.14
C ASP A 24 -13.06 -10.76 5.89
N GLN A 25 -12.31 -11.80 6.28
CA GLN A 25 -10.86 -11.88 6.24
C GLN A 25 -10.29 -11.58 4.85
N TYR A 26 -11.08 -11.75 3.78
CA TYR A 26 -10.69 -11.37 2.42
C TYR A 26 -10.52 -9.87 2.24
N VAL A 27 -11.24 -9.02 2.97
CA VAL A 27 -11.16 -7.58 2.78
C VAL A 27 -9.88 -6.99 3.35
N HIS A 28 -9.43 -7.42 4.52
CA HIS A 28 -8.13 -6.98 5.05
C HIS A 28 -6.96 -7.47 4.18
N GLN A 29 -7.05 -8.69 3.66
CA GLN A 29 -6.09 -9.18 2.68
C GLN A 29 -6.11 -8.33 1.40
N TYR A 30 -7.30 -7.94 0.93
CA TYR A 30 -7.45 -7.07 -0.23
C TYR A 30 -6.82 -5.70 0.02
N ILE A 31 -7.09 -5.08 1.18
CA ILE A 31 -6.45 -3.82 1.58
C ILE A 31 -4.93 -3.95 1.55
N CYS A 32 -4.35 -5.02 2.09
CA CYS A 32 -2.90 -5.25 2.05
C CYS A 32 -2.35 -5.29 0.61
N VAL A 33 -3.03 -6.00 -0.29
CA VAL A 33 -2.63 -6.14 -1.70
C VAL A 33 -2.73 -4.80 -2.44
N GLU A 34 -3.85 -4.09 -2.30
CA GLU A 34 -4.04 -2.78 -2.95
C GLU A 34 -3.13 -1.71 -2.33
N ALA A 35 -2.86 -1.76 -1.03
CA ALA A 35 -1.91 -0.88 -0.38
C ALA A 35 -0.49 -1.03 -0.95
N TYR A 36 -0.04 -2.27 -1.18
CA TYR A 36 1.27 -2.49 -1.82
C TYR A 36 1.30 -1.98 -3.27
N LYS A 37 0.22 -2.18 -4.03
CA LYS A 37 0.11 -1.61 -5.39
C LYS A 37 0.13 -0.08 -5.36
N LEU A 38 -0.57 0.54 -4.43
CA LEU A 38 -0.58 2.00 -4.25
C LEU A 38 0.82 2.52 -3.87
N LEU A 39 1.53 1.80 -3.01
CA LEU A 39 2.92 2.10 -2.68
C LEU A 39 3.81 2.10 -3.93
N LYS A 40 3.65 1.10 -4.81
CA LYS A 40 4.37 1.04 -6.09
C LYS A 40 4.05 2.22 -7.01
N LEU A 41 2.77 2.54 -7.17
CA LEU A 41 2.31 3.68 -7.97
C LEU A 41 2.89 5.00 -7.45
N THR A 42 2.89 5.18 -6.13
CA THR A 42 3.38 6.41 -5.49
C THR A 42 4.89 6.59 -5.66
N LEU A 43 5.67 5.50 -5.55
CA LEU A 43 7.12 5.57 -5.57
C LEU A 43 7.74 5.40 -6.97
N GLY A 44 6.98 4.92 -7.96
CA GLY A 44 7.53 4.58 -9.28
C GLY A 44 8.56 3.45 -9.20
N GLY A 45 8.33 2.47 -8.33
CA GLY A 45 9.26 1.37 -8.07
C GLY A 45 8.69 0.37 -7.08
N ASP A 46 9.49 -0.61 -6.66
CA ASP A 46 9.03 -1.60 -5.71
C ASP A 46 10.10 -2.05 -4.69
N PHE A 47 9.63 -2.87 -3.74
CA PHE A 47 10.46 -3.54 -2.75
C PHE A 47 10.37 -5.05 -3.01
N PRO A 48 11.27 -5.65 -3.82
CA PRO A 48 11.11 -7.02 -4.31
C PRO A 48 10.93 -8.05 -3.19
N GLU A 49 11.65 -7.90 -2.07
CA GLU A 49 11.49 -8.79 -0.92
C GLU A 49 10.11 -8.67 -0.28
N MET A 50 9.58 -7.44 -0.13
CA MET A 50 8.23 -7.26 0.43
C MET A 50 7.17 -7.87 -0.51
N LEU A 51 7.31 -7.69 -1.82
CA LEU A 51 6.43 -8.35 -2.80
C LEU A 51 6.46 -9.87 -2.64
N GLU A 52 7.65 -10.44 -2.43
CA GLU A 52 7.81 -11.88 -2.20
C GLU A 52 6.98 -12.36 -0.99
N TYR A 53 6.87 -11.54 0.07
CA TYR A 53 6.14 -11.84 1.32
C TYR A 53 4.75 -11.20 1.41
N LEU A 54 4.25 -10.57 0.34
CA LEU A 54 2.94 -9.93 0.36
C LEU A 54 1.80 -10.95 0.50
N GLY A 55 1.85 -12.03 -0.28
CA GLY A 55 0.78 -13.02 -0.40
C GLY A 55 -0.39 -12.53 -1.27
N GLY A 56 -1.55 -13.18 -1.16
CA GLY A 56 -2.77 -12.82 -1.87
C GLY A 56 -4.05 -13.15 -1.10
N LEU A 57 -5.20 -12.96 -1.75
CA LEU A 57 -6.49 -13.38 -1.19
C LEU A 57 -6.51 -14.89 -0.96
N GLY A 58 -7.04 -15.32 0.19
CA GLY A 58 -7.08 -16.73 0.57
C GLY A 58 -5.75 -17.29 1.07
N SER A 59 -4.78 -16.43 1.43
CA SER A 59 -3.55 -16.84 2.13
C SER A 59 -3.84 -17.20 3.61
N ALA A 60 -4.87 -18.02 3.82
CA ALA A 60 -5.47 -18.34 5.10
C ALA A 60 -4.51 -19.12 6.03
N ASN A 61 -4.90 -19.16 7.30
CA ASN A 61 -4.18 -19.91 8.32
C ASN A 61 -4.27 -21.43 8.08
N VAL A 62 -3.33 -21.97 7.31
CA VAL A 62 -2.97 -23.39 7.40
C VAL A 62 -1.96 -23.60 8.53
N ALA A 63 -2.00 -24.81 9.11
CA ALA A 63 -1.13 -25.20 10.21
C ALA A 63 0.36 -24.99 9.82
N TRP A 64 1.02 -23.99 10.42
CA TRP A 64 2.31 -23.49 9.92
C TRP A 64 3.45 -24.51 10.02
N ASP A 65 3.91 -25.05 8.89
CA ASP A 65 5.17 -25.81 8.83
C ASP A 65 6.37 -24.84 8.70
N PRO A 66 7.19 -24.68 9.75
CA PRO A 66 8.26 -23.68 9.79
C PRO A 66 9.41 -23.96 8.80
N TYR A 67 9.46 -25.15 8.20
CA TYR A 67 10.49 -25.52 7.23
C TYR A 67 10.07 -25.33 5.77
N THR A 68 8.79 -25.56 5.48
CA THR A 68 8.30 -25.64 4.10
C THR A 68 7.42 -24.46 3.73
N GLU A 69 6.70 -23.90 4.69
CA GLU A 69 5.71 -22.86 4.45
C GLU A 69 6.24 -21.46 4.72
N LYS A 70 5.73 -20.54 3.92
CA LYS A 70 5.98 -19.11 4.02
C LYS A 70 4.76 -18.45 4.64
N ARG A 71 4.98 -17.55 5.61
CA ARG A 71 3.92 -16.67 6.12
C ARG A 71 4.01 -15.32 5.41
N TYR A 72 2.84 -14.79 5.06
CA TYR A 72 2.71 -13.57 4.28
C TYR A 72 2.09 -12.45 5.11
N ILE A 73 2.20 -11.22 4.61
CA ILE A 73 1.46 -10.06 5.12
C ILE A 73 -0.05 -10.36 5.10
N THR A 74 -0.58 -10.92 4.00
CA THR A 74 -1.99 -11.31 3.93
C THR A 74 -2.34 -12.50 4.85
N THR A 75 -1.39 -13.35 5.22
CA THR A 75 -1.63 -14.38 6.24
C THR A 75 -1.75 -13.75 7.62
N GLY A 76 -0.85 -12.82 7.97
CA GLY A 76 -0.96 -12.07 9.21
C GLY A 76 -2.27 -11.31 9.32
N ALA A 77 -2.71 -10.68 8.22
CA ALA A 77 -3.96 -9.95 8.17
C ALA A 77 -5.21 -10.82 8.35
N TRP A 78 -5.11 -12.11 8.07
CA TRP A 78 -6.17 -13.10 8.31
C TRP A 78 -6.13 -13.64 9.74
N VAL A 79 -4.94 -14.03 10.22
CA VAL A 79 -4.81 -14.72 11.51
C VAL A 79 -5.01 -13.76 12.68
N GLU A 80 -5.03 -12.44 12.44
CA GLU A 80 -5.30 -11.47 13.49
C GLU A 80 -6.68 -11.62 14.13
N ASP A 81 -7.71 -11.94 13.35
CA ASP A 81 -9.06 -12.25 13.86
C ASP A 81 -9.17 -13.63 14.50
N GLU A 82 -8.25 -14.54 14.18
CA GLU A 82 -8.29 -15.94 14.65
C GLU A 82 -7.53 -16.15 15.95
N MET A 83 -6.51 -15.33 16.19
CA MET A 83 -5.62 -15.46 17.34
C MET A 83 -4.99 -14.13 17.74
N ASP A 84 -5.17 -13.74 19.01
CA ASP A 84 -4.41 -12.65 19.60
C ASP A 84 -3.00 -13.13 19.98
N ALA A 85 -2.01 -12.76 19.17
CA ALA A 85 -0.63 -13.22 19.35
C ALA A 85 0.09 -12.53 20.53
N VAL A 86 -0.40 -11.38 21.02
CA VAL A 86 0.26 -10.58 22.05
C VAL A 86 -0.25 -10.98 23.43
N TYR A 87 -1.56 -10.87 23.62
CA TYR A 87 -2.21 -11.06 24.91
C TYR A 87 -2.74 -12.47 25.09
N GLY A 88 -2.77 -13.29 24.02
CA GLY A 88 -3.17 -14.68 24.08
C GLY A 88 -4.68 -14.89 24.26
N TYR A 89 -5.47 -13.84 24.04
CA TYR A 89 -6.91 -13.91 24.17
C TYR A 89 -7.51 -14.84 23.12
N SER A 90 -8.34 -15.76 23.61
CA SER A 90 -9.09 -16.73 22.82
C SER A 90 -10.25 -17.26 23.66
N LYS A 91 -11.14 -18.07 23.08
CA LYS A 91 -12.19 -18.78 23.85
C LYS A 91 -11.62 -19.64 25.00
N ASP A 92 -10.43 -20.23 24.78
CA ASP A 92 -9.81 -21.18 25.71
C ASP A 92 -8.99 -20.43 26.79
N TYR A 93 -8.57 -19.21 26.46
CA TYR A 93 -7.83 -18.30 27.34
C TYR A 93 -8.44 -16.89 27.30
N PRO A 94 -9.64 -16.70 27.89
CA PRO A 94 -10.31 -15.41 27.86
C PRO A 94 -9.59 -14.38 28.75
N PRO A 95 -9.79 -13.06 28.51
CA PRO A 95 -9.30 -12.01 29.39
C PRO A 95 -9.89 -12.14 30.81
N VAL A 96 -9.33 -11.38 31.76
CA VAL A 96 -9.83 -11.37 33.14
C VAL A 96 -11.24 -10.79 33.18
N ILE A 97 -12.22 -11.62 33.53
CA ILE A 97 -13.63 -11.23 33.64
C ILE A 97 -13.96 -10.82 35.07
N THR A 98 -14.64 -9.68 35.21
CA THR A 98 -15.20 -9.18 36.46
C THR A 98 -16.73 -9.30 36.44
N GLY A 99 -17.36 -9.44 37.61
CA GLY A 99 -18.83 -9.57 37.72
C GLY A 99 -19.39 -11.00 37.72
N ALA A 100 -18.59 -12.02 37.35
CA ALA A 100 -19.01 -13.42 37.31
C ALA A 100 -18.04 -14.37 38.07
N PRO A 101 -18.04 -14.39 39.41
CA PRO A 101 -17.06 -15.17 40.18
C PRO A 101 -17.27 -16.69 40.10
N GLY A 102 -16.15 -17.43 40.08
CA GLY A 102 -16.10 -18.87 40.29
C GLY A 102 -16.64 -19.72 39.14
N VAL A 103 -17.34 -20.82 39.47
CA VAL A 103 -17.86 -21.81 38.51
C VAL A 103 -18.84 -21.21 37.51
N ILE A 104 -19.54 -20.12 37.87
CA ILE A 104 -20.52 -19.46 37.02
C ILE A 104 -19.82 -18.74 35.85
N GLY A 105 -18.76 -17.98 36.11
CA GLY A 105 -17.94 -17.37 35.04
C GLY A 105 -17.36 -18.42 34.09
N TYR A 106 -16.85 -19.54 34.63
CA TYR A 106 -16.32 -20.65 33.82
C TYR A 106 -17.38 -21.33 32.95
N ILE A 107 -18.60 -21.52 33.47
CA ILE A 107 -19.72 -22.09 32.69
C ILE A 107 -20.14 -21.12 31.58
N ILE A 108 -20.26 -19.83 31.86
CA ILE A 108 -20.61 -18.80 30.86
C ILE A 108 -19.59 -18.83 29.72
N LEU A 109 -18.29 -18.77 30.05
CA LEU A 109 -17.16 -18.84 29.11
C LEU A 109 -17.22 -20.05 28.16
N ARG A 110 -17.63 -21.22 28.66
CA ARG A 110 -17.69 -22.46 27.87
C ARG A 110 -18.80 -22.46 26.81
N PHE A 111 -19.78 -21.57 26.93
CA PHE A 111 -20.90 -21.45 26.00
C PHE A 111 -20.82 -20.18 25.12
N PHE A 112 -19.73 -19.40 25.20
CA PHE A 112 -19.51 -18.33 24.23
C PHE A 112 -19.21 -18.89 22.83
N PRO A 113 -19.61 -18.18 21.76
CA PRO A 113 -19.07 -18.40 20.42
C PRO A 113 -17.54 -18.26 20.42
N LYS A 114 -16.87 -18.85 19.42
CA LYS A 114 -15.42 -19.10 19.45
C LYS A 114 -14.55 -17.83 19.37
N ASP A 115 -15.08 -16.73 18.83
CA ASP A 115 -14.25 -15.67 18.25
C ASP A 115 -14.26 -14.29 18.95
N PRO A 116 -15.13 -13.93 19.93
CA PRO A 116 -15.25 -12.53 20.38
C PRO A 116 -14.06 -11.99 21.19
N PHE A 117 -13.24 -12.87 21.79
CA PHE A 117 -12.15 -12.42 22.65
C PHE A 117 -10.93 -11.96 21.87
N VAL A 118 -10.73 -12.46 20.65
CA VAL A 118 -9.59 -12.06 19.82
C VAL A 118 -9.74 -10.60 19.39
N SER A 119 -10.90 -10.30 18.79
CA SER A 119 -11.25 -8.98 18.25
C SER A 119 -11.57 -7.94 19.32
N SER A 120 -11.65 -8.33 20.60
CA SER A 120 -11.86 -7.39 21.71
C SER A 120 -10.79 -6.30 21.81
N THR A 121 -9.62 -6.55 21.24
CA THR A 121 -8.47 -5.63 21.21
C THR A 121 -8.39 -4.83 19.90
N HIS A 122 -9.39 -4.91 19.01
CA HIS A 122 -9.41 -4.23 17.71
C HIS A 122 -10.10 -2.86 17.79
N PHE A 123 -10.76 -2.56 18.91
CA PHE A 123 -11.43 -1.29 19.14
C PHE A 123 -10.47 -0.23 19.69
N TRP A 124 -10.62 1.01 19.20
CA TRP A 124 -9.97 2.17 19.79
C TRP A 124 -10.78 3.46 19.52
N ASP A 125 -11.27 4.03 20.62
CA ASP A 125 -11.91 5.35 20.66
C ASP A 125 -10.82 6.38 20.98
N ALA A 126 -10.28 6.98 19.92
CA ALA A 126 -9.13 7.87 20.01
C ALA A 126 -9.48 9.19 20.72
N ASP A 127 -10.76 9.60 20.68
CA ASP A 127 -11.26 10.82 21.32
C ASP A 127 -11.17 10.78 22.85
N ASN A 128 -11.11 9.58 23.41
CA ASN A 128 -10.98 9.37 24.84
C ASN A 128 -9.55 9.03 25.30
N GLY A 129 -8.57 9.12 24.38
CA GLY A 129 -7.14 9.08 24.66
C GLY A 129 -6.48 7.72 24.47
N ASP A 130 -5.16 7.75 24.29
CA ASP A 130 -4.34 6.59 23.89
C ASP A 130 -4.32 5.46 24.94
N ASN A 131 -4.49 5.86 26.21
CA ASN A 131 -4.41 4.96 27.35
C ASN A 131 -5.76 4.36 27.76
N LEU A 132 -6.87 4.81 27.15
CA LEU A 132 -8.18 4.28 27.47
C LEU A 132 -8.28 2.84 26.94
N LYS A 133 -8.43 1.90 27.87
CA LYS A 133 -8.65 0.49 27.55
C LYS A 133 -10.04 0.25 26.97
N THR A 134 -10.16 -0.81 26.19
CA THR A 134 -11.47 -1.24 25.67
C THR A 134 -12.19 -2.03 26.76
N ASP A 135 -13.35 -1.51 27.15
CA ASP A 135 -14.28 -2.16 28.05
C ASP A 135 -15.38 -2.83 27.24
N LEU A 136 -15.52 -4.15 27.41
CA LEU A 136 -16.62 -4.91 26.83
C LEU A 136 -17.47 -5.49 27.95
N GLU A 137 -18.77 -5.21 27.89
CA GLU A 137 -19.75 -5.62 28.89
C GLU A 137 -20.95 -6.32 28.26
N GLY A 138 -21.45 -7.34 28.96
CA GLY A 138 -22.54 -8.17 28.49
C GLY A 138 -23.36 -8.68 29.66
N THR A 139 -24.57 -9.15 29.38
CA THR A 139 -25.45 -9.76 30.37
C THR A 139 -25.89 -11.11 29.85
N VAL A 140 -25.69 -12.17 30.64
CA VAL A 140 -26.13 -13.52 30.30
C VAL A 140 -26.99 -14.07 31.43
N GLY A 141 -28.26 -14.37 31.12
CA GLY A 141 -29.21 -14.88 32.12
C GLY A 141 -29.45 -13.93 33.30
N GLY A 142 -29.34 -12.61 33.08
CA GLY A 142 -29.47 -11.58 34.13
C GLY A 142 -28.19 -11.34 34.94
N LEU A 143 -27.09 -12.04 34.64
CA LEU A 143 -25.79 -11.81 35.25
C LEU A 143 -24.93 -10.89 34.37
N TYR A 144 -24.62 -9.72 34.88
CA TYR A 144 -23.75 -8.75 34.23
C TYR A 144 -22.27 -9.15 34.40
N PHE A 145 -21.51 -9.07 33.31
CA PHE A 145 -20.06 -9.27 33.33
C PHE A 145 -19.38 -8.22 32.45
N LYS A 146 -18.14 -7.89 32.83
CA LYS A 146 -17.30 -6.92 32.14
C LYS A 146 -15.87 -7.41 32.10
N PHE A 147 -15.20 -7.19 30.97
CA PHE A 147 -13.76 -7.36 30.86
C PHE A 147 -13.13 -6.15 30.19
N THR A 148 -11.90 -5.87 30.59
CA THR A 148 -11.14 -4.69 30.15
C THR A 148 -9.86 -5.18 29.50
N VAL A 149 -9.64 -4.82 28.25
CA VAL A 149 -8.48 -5.24 27.46
C VAL A 149 -7.74 -4.03 26.89
N PRO A 150 -6.46 -4.18 26.51
CA PRO A 150 -5.77 -3.14 25.77
C PRO A 150 -6.50 -2.78 24.47
N ASN A 151 -6.43 -1.51 24.08
CA ASN A 151 -7.05 -1.02 22.83
C ASN A 151 -6.20 -1.36 21.59
N ALA A 152 -6.74 -1.08 20.40
CA ALA A 152 -6.07 -1.35 19.13
C ALA A 152 -4.75 -0.61 18.98
N TYR A 153 -4.65 0.63 19.46
CA TYR A 153 -3.40 1.39 19.40
C TYR A 153 -2.32 0.80 20.30
N GLN A 154 -2.67 0.35 21.50
CA GLN A 154 -1.76 -0.37 22.40
C GLN A 154 -1.30 -1.70 21.81
N LYS A 155 -2.19 -2.43 21.11
CA LYS A 155 -1.83 -3.67 20.40
C LYS A 155 -0.93 -3.39 19.18
N MET A 156 -1.22 -2.35 18.41
CA MET A 156 -0.35 -1.85 17.34
C MET A 156 1.06 -1.52 17.86
N GLN A 157 1.15 -0.84 19.01
CA GLN A 157 2.43 -0.58 19.68
C GLN A 157 3.13 -1.86 20.14
N ALA A 158 2.39 -2.86 20.64
CA ALA A 158 2.95 -4.13 21.06
C ALA A 158 3.52 -4.95 19.88
N TYR A 159 2.93 -4.86 18.68
CA TYR A 159 3.49 -5.42 17.46
C TYR A 159 4.66 -4.61 16.90
N ALA A 160 4.60 -3.28 16.95
CA ALA A 160 5.70 -2.45 16.47
C ALA A 160 6.94 -2.58 17.35
N PHE A 161 6.73 -2.64 18.66
CA PHE A 161 7.72 -2.72 19.71
C PHE A 161 7.33 -3.92 20.59
N GLY A 162 7.91 -5.09 20.32
CA GLY A 162 7.61 -6.39 20.93
C GLY A 162 7.85 -6.50 22.44
N ARG A 163 7.50 -5.48 23.21
CA ARG A 163 7.66 -5.36 24.66
C ARG A 163 6.69 -6.26 25.38
N GLU A 164 5.45 -6.44 24.92
CA GLU A 164 4.46 -7.32 25.58
C GLU A 164 4.68 -8.82 25.27
N GLY A 165 5.59 -9.11 24.34
CA GLY A 165 5.86 -10.45 23.82
C GLY A 165 4.87 -10.87 22.74
N VAL A 166 5.34 -11.60 21.75
CA VAL A 166 4.53 -12.15 20.66
C VAL A 166 4.65 -13.66 20.67
N THR A 167 3.51 -14.33 20.53
CA THR A 167 3.36 -15.78 20.53
C THR A 167 3.20 -16.28 19.10
N VAL A 168 3.99 -17.28 18.73
CA VAL A 168 3.89 -17.94 17.43
C VAL A 168 3.91 -19.45 17.62
N VAL A 169 3.02 -20.16 16.93
CA VAL A 169 2.82 -21.61 17.06
C VAL A 169 2.98 -22.29 15.70
N PHE A 170 3.55 -23.49 15.71
CA PHE A 170 3.91 -24.28 14.54
C PHE A 170 3.10 -25.58 14.51
N SER A 171 2.81 -26.08 13.31
CA SER A 171 2.20 -27.40 13.10
C SER A 171 3.18 -28.56 13.20
N ARG A 172 4.47 -28.24 13.06
CA ARG A 172 5.58 -29.19 13.20
C ARG A 172 6.65 -28.62 14.09
N SER A 173 7.21 -29.49 14.92
CA SER A 173 8.28 -29.09 15.81
C SER A 173 9.52 -28.67 15.02
N CYS A 174 10.12 -27.55 15.38
CA CYS A 174 11.38 -27.09 14.79
C CYS A 174 12.51 -27.03 15.82
N ARG A 175 13.75 -27.06 15.33
CA ARG A 175 14.94 -26.84 16.15
C ARG A 175 15.48 -25.45 15.86
N ILE A 176 15.58 -24.63 16.90
CA ILE A 176 16.20 -23.31 16.79
C ILE A 176 17.63 -23.48 17.26
N ALA A 177 18.58 -23.40 16.31
CA ALA A 177 19.98 -23.76 16.55
C ALA A 177 20.61 -23.05 17.76
N THR A 178 20.15 -21.84 18.07
CA THR A 178 20.62 -21.01 19.19
C THR A 178 19.89 -21.28 20.51
N LEU A 179 18.76 -21.99 20.52
CA LEU A 179 18.05 -22.37 21.72
C LEU A 179 18.53 -23.76 22.19
N TYR A 180 19.27 -23.83 23.30
CA TYR A 180 19.86 -25.06 23.84
C TYR A 180 20.65 -25.86 22.78
N ASP A 181 21.50 -25.20 21.99
CA ASP A 181 22.26 -25.78 20.86
C ASP A 181 21.40 -26.54 19.84
N GLY A 182 20.12 -26.18 19.71
CA GLY A 182 19.16 -26.84 18.85
C GLY A 182 18.76 -28.24 19.33
N LEU A 183 19.04 -28.61 20.59
CA LEU A 183 18.74 -29.94 21.13
C LEU A 183 17.24 -30.13 21.46
N VAL A 184 16.53 -29.05 21.74
CA VAL A 184 15.10 -29.09 22.11
C VAL A 184 14.23 -28.78 20.89
N PRO A 185 13.40 -29.74 20.41
CA PRO A 185 12.38 -29.45 19.42
C PRO A 185 11.23 -28.66 20.07
N VAL A 186 10.79 -27.59 19.42
CA VAL A 186 9.73 -26.70 19.93
C VAL A 186 8.58 -26.59 18.93
N LEU A 187 7.36 -26.47 19.41
CA LEU A 187 6.11 -26.26 18.65
C LEU A 187 5.66 -24.80 18.65
N GLY A 188 6.39 -23.91 19.30
CA GLY A 188 6.03 -22.51 19.38
C GLY A 188 6.98 -21.72 20.25
N LEU A 189 6.91 -20.42 20.15
CA LEU A 189 7.72 -19.46 20.91
C LEU A 189 6.84 -18.32 21.39
N ARG A 190 7.14 -17.83 22.59
CA ARG A 190 6.75 -16.51 23.04
C ARG A 190 8.00 -15.69 23.26
N PHE A 191 8.13 -14.56 22.57
CA PHE A 191 9.38 -13.79 22.58
C PHE A 191 9.14 -12.29 22.47
N ARG A 192 10.09 -11.51 23.01
CA ARG A 192 10.15 -10.05 22.93
C ARG A 192 11.21 -9.59 21.93
N TYR A 193 11.05 -8.39 21.40
CA TYR A 193 12.01 -7.74 20.51
C TYR A 193 11.95 -6.21 20.65
N SER A 194 13.01 -5.52 20.25
CA SER A 194 13.12 -4.05 20.41
C SER A 194 12.16 -3.28 19.50
N SER A 195 12.16 -3.61 18.21
CA SER A 195 11.20 -3.11 17.22
C SER A 195 11.11 -4.10 16.05
N LEU A 196 10.03 -4.05 15.27
CA LEU A 196 9.84 -4.96 14.15
C LEU A 196 10.94 -4.81 13.08
N GLY A 197 11.34 -3.57 12.77
CA GLY A 197 12.48 -3.29 11.88
C GLY A 197 13.82 -3.75 12.44
N TRP A 198 14.03 -3.66 13.76
CA TRP A 198 15.23 -4.20 14.40
C TRP A 198 15.25 -5.73 14.34
N LEU A 199 14.12 -6.38 14.67
CA LEU A 199 13.94 -7.82 14.56
C LEU A 199 14.28 -8.30 13.15
N TYR A 200 13.76 -7.63 12.13
CA TYR A 200 14.08 -7.93 10.73
C TYR A 200 15.58 -7.88 10.43
N LYS A 201 16.28 -6.83 10.88
CA LYS A 201 17.68 -6.60 10.56
C LYS A 201 18.63 -7.52 11.32
N THR A 202 18.33 -7.81 12.57
CA THR A 202 19.28 -8.49 13.47
C THR A 202 18.85 -9.88 13.88
N GLY A 203 17.56 -10.22 13.76
CA GLY A 203 17.01 -11.49 14.22
C GLY A 203 17.11 -11.70 15.73
N ASN A 204 17.39 -10.64 16.49
CA ASN A 204 17.56 -10.72 17.94
C ASN A 204 16.21 -10.71 18.62
N ILE A 205 16.00 -11.72 19.47
CA ILE A 205 14.80 -11.87 20.29
C ILE A 205 15.19 -12.26 21.71
N TYR A 206 14.32 -11.92 22.66
CA TYR A 206 14.35 -12.46 24.01
C TYR A 206 13.24 -13.50 24.14
N VAL A 207 13.58 -14.77 24.23
CA VAL A 207 12.61 -15.87 24.34
C VAL A 207 12.15 -15.96 25.79
N GLU A 208 10.87 -15.66 26.01
CA GLU A 208 10.24 -15.82 27.31
C GLU A 208 9.95 -17.30 27.56
N LYS A 209 9.31 -17.95 26.57
CA LYS A 209 8.83 -19.32 26.67
C LYS A 209 8.94 -20.04 25.32
N TYR A 210 9.09 -21.36 25.35
CA TYR A 210 8.80 -22.21 24.20
C TYR A 210 7.66 -23.17 24.51
N LEU A 211 6.95 -23.59 23.46
CA LEU A 211 5.98 -24.66 23.55
C LEU A 211 6.69 -25.99 23.25
N GLY A 212 6.78 -26.87 24.25
CA GLY A 212 7.42 -28.18 24.09
C GLY A 212 6.57 -29.13 23.25
N ILE A 213 7.17 -30.22 22.75
CA ILE A 213 6.45 -31.26 22.00
C ILE A 213 5.36 -31.98 22.82
N GLY A 214 5.41 -31.87 24.15
CA GLY A 214 4.38 -32.34 25.06
C GLY A 214 3.14 -31.44 25.11
N GLY A 215 3.16 -30.27 24.45
CA GLY A 215 2.07 -29.31 24.45
C GLY A 215 2.05 -28.36 25.65
N GLU A 216 3.11 -28.33 26.46
CA GLU A 216 3.24 -27.43 27.60
C GLU A 216 4.22 -26.29 27.31
N TRP A 217 3.92 -25.10 27.83
CA TRP A 217 4.79 -23.94 27.74
C TRP A 217 5.85 -23.98 28.85
N GLU A 218 7.11 -23.86 28.47
CA GLU A 218 8.26 -23.91 29.36
C GLU A 218 9.00 -22.57 29.34
N ASP A 219 9.33 -22.05 30.53
CA ASP A 219 10.06 -20.79 30.68
C ASP A 219 11.53 -20.96 30.23
N VAL A 220 12.05 -19.96 29.51
CA VAL A 220 13.43 -19.92 29.03
C VAL A 220 14.17 -18.74 29.68
N GLY A 221 13.75 -17.52 29.35
CA GLY A 221 14.37 -16.29 29.84
C GLY A 221 15.75 -16.02 29.24
N ASP A 222 15.95 -16.25 27.94
CA ASP A 222 17.25 -16.07 27.28
C ASP A 222 17.16 -15.27 25.97
N SER A 223 18.24 -14.58 25.61
CA SER A 223 18.35 -13.83 24.36
C SER A 223 19.02 -14.68 23.29
N ILE A 224 18.36 -14.84 22.15
CA ILE A 224 18.90 -15.57 21.01
C ILE A 224 18.87 -14.74 19.74
N THR A 225 19.68 -15.15 18.78
CA THR A 225 19.66 -14.62 17.41
C THR A 225 19.17 -15.71 16.47
N ILE A 226 18.12 -15.41 15.71
CA ILE A 226 17.69 -16.19 14.56
C ILE A 226 18.38 -15.58 13.32
N ASP A 227 18.88 -16.40 12.39
CA ASP A 227 19.54 -15.86 11.17
C ASP A 227 18.60 -14.86 10.46
N PRO A 228 19.01 -13.58 10.31
CA PRO A 228 18.21 -12.54 9.66
C PRO A 228 17.82 -12.86 8.22
N ARG A 229 18.57 -13.73 7.55
CA ARG A 229 18.31 -14.15 6.17
C ARG A 229 17.43 -15.39 6.09
N SER A 230 17.13 -16.03 7.22
CA SER A 230 16.31 -17.24 7.23
C SER A 230 14.87 -16.93 6.85
N ARG A 231 14.28 -17.79 6.01
CA ARG A 231 12.85 -17.75 5.71
C ARG A 231 12.00 -17.77 6.97
N PHE A 232 12.42 -18.52 7.99
CA PHE A 232 11.72 -18.63 9.26
C PHE A 232 11.52 -17.27 9.93
N LEU A 233 12.60 -16.48 10.10
CA LEU A 233 12.46 -15.14 10.69
C LEU A 233 11.62 -14.21 9.81
N LYS A 234 11.84 -14.24 8.50
CA LYS A 234 11.10 -13.38 7.56
C LYS A 234 9.60 -13.67 7.63
N SER A 235 9.20 -14.94 7.65
CA SER A 235 7.80 -15.37 7.84
C SER A 235 7.20 -14.77 9.11
N ILE A 236 7.91 -14.82 10.24
CA ILE A 236 7.44 -14.22 11.50
C ILE A 236 7.26 -12.70 11.36
N VAL A 237 8.27 -12.01 10.84
CA VAL A 237 8.25 -10.55 10.71
C VAL A 237 7.12 -10.08 9.80
N TYR A 238 6.96 -10.69 8.63
CA TYR A 238 5.93 -10.30 7.68
C TYR A 238 4.53 -10.74 8.13
N GLU A 239 4.38 -11.83 8.89
CA GLU A 239 3.10 -12.15 9.56
C GLU A 239 2.74 -11.07 10.58
N ILE A 240 3.67 -10.64 11.44
CA ILE A 240 3.44 -9.55 12.41
C ILE A 240 3.08 -8.25 11.68
N LEU A 241 3.78 -7.90 10.59
CA LEU A 241 3.43 -6.75 9.77
C LEU A 241 2.01 -6.85 9.20
N GLY A 242 1.59 -8.05 8.78
CA GLY A 242 0.24 -8.33 8.34
C GLY A 242 -0.82 -8.08 9.40
N ARG A 243 -0.57 -8.50 10.64
CA ARG A 243 -1.44 -8.24 11.79
C ARG A 243 -1.57 -6.75 12.09
N MET A 244 -0.47 -6.00 11.98
CA MET A 244 -0.51 -4.53 12.05
C MET A 244 -1.34 -3.92 10.93
N CYS A 245 -1.24 -4.44 9.69
CA CYS A 245 -2.06 -3.98 8.57
C CYS A 245 -3.56 -4.23 8.82
N HIS A 246 -3.90 -5.35 9.43
CA HIS A 246 -5.28 -5.66 9.83
C HIS A 246 -5.82 -4.66 10.83
N LEU A 247 -5.12 -4.44 11.97
CA LEU A 247 -5.55 -3.49 12.99
C LEU A 247 -5.70 -2.06 12.45
N LEU A 248 -4.83 -1.66 11.52
CA LEU A 248 -4.95 -0.35 10.87
C LEU A 248 -6.15 -0.28 9.90
N GLY A 249 -6.48 -1.41 9.25
CA GLY A 249 -7.69 -1.54 8.46
C GLY A 249 -8.95 -1.38 9.31
N ASP A 250 -8.99 -1.97 10.51
CA ASP A 250 -10.10 -1.84 11.46
C ASP A 250 -10.35 -0.39 11.86
N MET A 251 -9.31 0.44 11.97
CA MET A 251 -9.48 1.87 12.25
C MET A 251 -10.25 2.63 11.17
N SER A 252 -10.49 2.03 9.99
CA SER A 252 -11.35 2.62 8.95
C SER A 252 -12.83 2.23 9.07
N VAL A 253 -13.18 1.43 10.07
CA VAL A 253 -14.52 0.91 10.29
C VAL A 253 -15.16 1.66 11.47
N PRO A 254 -16.32 2.33 11.27
CA PRO A 254 -16.97 3.13 12.33
C PRO A 254 -17.25 2.36 13.62
N ALA A 255 -17.66 1.09 13.53
CA ALA A 255 -17.93 0.28 14.71
C ALA A 255 -16.68 0.05 15.59
N HIS A 256 -15.50 -0.02 14.98
CA HIS A 256 -14.23 -0.18 15.70
C HIS A 256 -13.79 1.12 16.38
N ALA A 257 -14.11 2.28 15.78
CA ALA A 257 -13.91 3.60 16.37
C ALA A 257 -14.79 3.83 17.61
N HIS A 258 -16.04 3.37 17.57
CA HIS A 258 -17.03 3.62 18.63
C HIS A 258 -17.13 2.52 19.71
N ARG A 259 -16.23 1.53 19.69
CA ARG A 259 -16.29 0.36 20.60
C ARG A 259 -17.61 -0.42 20.48
N ASP A 260 -18.19 -0.39 19.29
CA ASP A 260 -19.49 -0.96 19.00
C ASP A 260 -19.35 -2.44 18.64
N ALA A 261 -19.41 -3.30 19.65
CA ALA A 261 -19.36 -4.75 19.45
C ALA A 261 -20.54 -5.23 18.58
N HIS A 262 -20.22 -5.88 17.48
CA HIS A 262 -21.16 -6.46 16.52
C HIS A 262 -21.06 -8.00 16.49
N GLY A 263 -21.75 -8.65 15.54
CA GLY A 263 -21.92 -10.11 15.38
C GLY A 263 -21.68 -10.59 13.94
N SER A 264 -21.49 -11.91 13.76
CA SER A 264 -21.46 -12.62 12.45
C SER A 264 -22.76 -13.41 12.22
N ASP A 265 -23.05 -13.74 10.96
CA ASP A 265 -24.34 -14.13 10.34
C ASP A 265 -25.21 -15.18 11.07
N ASP A 266 -24.70 -15.89 12.08
CA ASP A 266 -25.35 -17.03 12.76
C ASP A 266 -25.50 -16.89 14.30
N ASP A 267 -25.12 -15.76 14.91
CA ASP A 267 -25.03 -15.63 16.38
C ASP A 267 -26.20 -14.92 17.08
N GLY A 268 -27.15 -14.37 16.33
CA GLY A 268 -28.29 -13.64 16.90
C GLY A 268 -27.95 -12.26 17.48
N ILE A 269 -26.79 -11.70 17.16
CA ILE A 269 -26.34 -10.35 17.52
C ILE A 269 -26.64 -9.37 16.37
N ARG A 270 -26.72 -8.06 16.67
CA ARG A 270 -26.87 -7.02 15.63
C ARG A 270 -25.61 -7.03 14.75
N MET A 271 -25.75 -7.52 13.52
CA MET A 271 -24.69 -7.55 12.52
C MET A 271 -24.18 -6.13 12.23
N ASP A 272 -22.87 -5.97 12.05
CA ASP A 272 -22.35 -4.73 11.47
C ASP A 272 -22.76 -4.67 10.01
N SER A 273 -23.82 -3.90 9.75
CA SER A 273 -24.36 -3.68 8.41
C SER A 273 -23.33 -3.15 7.41
N TYR A 274 -22.28 -2.45 7.87
CA TYR A 274 -21.22 -1.96 7.00
C TYR A 274 -20.25 -3.06 6.61
N GLU A 275 -19.68 -3.79 7.59
CA GLU A 275 -18.77 -4.89 7.30
C GLU A 275 -19.44 -5.99 6.48
N GLU A 276 -20.68 -6.35 6.83
CA GLU A 276 -21.47 -7.34 6.10
C GLU A 276 -21.68 -6.94 4.63
N TRP A 277 -22.04 -5.67 4.41
CA TRP A 277 -22.19 -5.15 3.07
C TRP A 277 -20.85 -5.12 2.32
N MET A 278 -19.77 -4.73 2.99
CA MET A 278 -18.43 -4.65 2.40
C MET A 278 -17.92 -5.99 1.86
N LYS A 279 -18.36 -7.14 2.40
CA LYS A 279 -18.05 -8.48 1.85
C LYS A 279 -18.34 -8.59 0.34
N SER A 280 -19.35 -7.88 -0.16
CA SER A 280 -19.72 -7.88 -1.58
C SER A 280 -19.16 -6.71 -2.40
N TYR A 281 -18.56 -5.69 -1.77
CA TYR A 281 -18.21 -4.42 -2.43
C TYR A 281 -16.78 -3.94 -2.18
N TYR A 282 -15.95 -4.70 -1.47
CA TYR A 282 -14.57 -4.31 -1.16
C TYR A 282 -13.67 -4.10 -2.38
N THR A 283 -13.99 -4.70 -3.53
CA THR A 283 -13.23 -4.54 -4.79
C THR A 283 -13.56 -3.27 -5.58
N PHE A 284 -14.48 -2.43 -5.08
CA PHE A 284 -14.86 -1.20 -5.78
C PHE A 284 -13.69 -0.22 -5.90
N TRP A 285 -12.92 -0.05 -4.81
CA TRP A 285 -11.72 0.77 -4.77
C TRP A 285 -10.49 -0.11 -4.93
N ASP A 286 -9.72 0.16 -5.97
CA ASP A 286 -8.41 -0.42 -6.20
C ASP A 286 -7.32 0.65 -6.08
N ALA A 287 -6.06 0.24 -6.04
CA ALA A 287 -4.92 1.14 -5.89
C ALA A 287 -4.89 2.26 -6.94
N GLN A 288 -5.30 1.97 -8.17
CA GLN A 288 -5.28 2.94 -9.26
C GLN A 288 -6.32 4.04 -9.03
N LYS A 289 -7.57 3.66 -8.74
CA LYS A 289 -8.63 4.63 -8.43
C LYS A 289 -8.28 5.47 -7.20
N VAL A 290 -7.72 4.83 -6.17
CA VAL A 290 -7.28 5.55 -4.97
C VAL A 290 -6.18 6.56 -5.32
N TYR A 291 -5.19 6.16 -6.11
CA TYR A 291 -4.11 7.03 -6.55
C TYR A 291 -4.62 8.23 -7.37
N GLU A 292 -5.49 7.99 -8.34
CA GLU A 292 -6.04 9.02 -9.22
C GLU A 292 -6.90 10.05 -8.47
N GLN A 293 -7.67 9.60 -7.47
CA GLN A 293 -8.66 10.46 -6.80
C GLN A 293 -8.16 11.05 -5.48
N PHE A 294 -7.32 10.33 -4.73
CA PHE A 294 -6.86 10.73 -3.40
C PHE A 294 -5.35 10.87 -3.30
N GLY A 295 -4.60 10.49 -4.34
CA GLY A 295 -3.15 10.47 -4.35
C GLY A 295 -2.55 9.22 -3.69
N GLY A 296 -1.24 9.28 -3.46
CA GLY A 296 -0.48 8.17 -2.90
C GLY A 296 -0.75 7.84 -1.43
N PHE A 297 0.12 6.98 -0.89
CA PHE A 297 0.10 6.61 0.52
C PHE A 297 0.28 7.81 1.46
N LEU A 298 -0.12 7.66 2.73
CA LEU A 298 0.06 8.70 3.74
C LEU A 298 1.54 8.79 4.15
N ASN A 299 2.21 9.90 3.86
CA ASN A 299 3.63 10.07 4.18
C ASN A 299 3.84 10.31 5.68
N LEU A 300 4.54 9.39 6.32
CA LEU A 300 4.68 9.30 7.77
C LEU A 300 5.83 10.10 8.36
N TYR A 301 6.82 10.48 7.54
CA TYR A 301 7.97 11.26 8.01
C TYR A 301 7.66 12.74 8.22
N GLN A 302 6.43 13.14 7.97
CA GLN A 302 5.91 14.42 8.42
C GLN A 302 5.44 14.38 9.88
N SER A 303 5.27 13.19 10.47
CA SER A 303 4.91 12.99 11.87
C SER A 303 6.09 12.49 12.69
N ARG A 304 6.15 12.98 13.94
CA ARG A 304 7.07 12.50 14.98
C ARG A 304 6.63 11.16 15.59
N ASN A 305 5.40 10.72 15.35
CA ASN A 305 4.91 9.39 15.70
C ASN A 305 4.15 8.79 14.50
N PRO A 306 4.86 8.14 13.56
CA PRO A 306 4.30 7.53 12.36
C PRO A 306 3.08 6.63 12.59
N LEU A 307 3.14 5.77 13.60
CA LEU A 307 2.08 4.78 13.85
C LEU A 307 0.84 5.43 14.46
N HIS A 308 1.04 6.41 15.36
CA HIS A 308 -0.09 7.20 15.87
C HIS A 308 -0.75 7.98 14.73
N PHE A 309 0.03 8.62 13.87
CA PHE A 309 -0.51 9.37 12.73
C PHE A 309 -1.41 8.51 11.85
N LEU A 310 -0.96 7.30 11.50
CA LEU A 310 -1.75 6.36 10.72
C LEU A 310 -3.06 5.97 11.41
N MET A 311 -2.94 5.47 12.64
CA MET A 311 -4.08 4.93 13.39
C MET A 311 -5.09 6.04 13.68
N TYR A 312 -4.61 7.16 14.25
CA TYR A 312 -5.44 8.27 14.70
C TYR A 312 -6.16 8.93 13.54
N THR A 313 -5.47 9.29 12.45
CA THR A 313 -6.14 9.96 11.32
C THR A 313 -7.13 9.06 10.58
N THR A 314 -6.86 7.75 10.52
CA THR A 314 -7.79 6.78 9.94
C THR A 314 -9.01 6.61 10.83
N GLN A 315 -8.79 6.47 12.14
CA GLN A 315 -9.84 6.34 13.16
C GLN A 315 -10.77 7.56 13.13
N GLN A 316 -10.24 8.79 13.11
CA GLN A 316 -11.05 10.01 13.15
C GLN A 316 -11.91 10.20 11.89
N ILE A 317 -11.47 9.70 10.75
CA ILE A 317 -12.28 9.69 9.52
C ILE A 317 -13.40 8.66 9.63
N ALA A 318 -13.18 7.55 10.34
CA ALA A 318 -14.23 6.56 10.62
C ALA A 318 -15.21 7.06 11.69
N ASP A 319 -14.71 7.71 12.75
CA ASP A 319 -15.47 8.30 13.87
C ASP A 319 -16.46 9.39 13.40
N HIS A 320 -16.18 10.04 12.27
CA HIS A 320 -17.14 10.92 11.59
C HIS A 320 -18.49 10.24 11.30
N PHE A 321 -18.47 8.95 11.00
CA PHE A 321 -19.66 8.20 10.67
C PHE A 321 -20.16 7.46 11.90
N GLY A 322 -21.46 7.51 12.19
CA GLY A 322 -22.07 6.69 13.22
C GLY A 322 -21.90 5.19 12.91
N SER A 323 -22.00 4.37 13.94
CA SER A 323 -21.99 2.91 13.86
C SER A 323 -23.35 2.33 14.20
N ASN A 324 -23.59 1.08 13.80
CA ASN A 324 -24.86 0.38 14.01
C ASN A 324 -24.83 -0.56 15.23
N GLY A 325 -23.97 -0.32 16.23
CA GLY A 325 -23.83 -1.16 17.42
C GLY A 325 -24.65 -0.69 18.64
N PRO A 326 -24.44 -1.30 19.82
CA PRO A 326 -25.23 -1.05 21.03
C PRO A 326 -24.77 0.15 21.87
N TYR A 327 -23.55 0.66 21.67
CA TYR A 327 -23.01 1.85 22.32
C TYR A 327 -23.25 3.13 21.50
N GLU A 328 -23.72 2.98 20.26
CA GLU A 328 -24.36 4.02 19.44
C GLU A 328 -23.63 5.35 19.51
N GLY A 329 -22.31 5.32 19.27
CA GLY A 329 -21.49 6.51 19.12
C GLY A 329 -22.12 7.42 18.07
N ASP A 330 -22.56 8.61 18.49
CA ASP A 330 -22.99 9.63 17.56
C ASP A 330 -21.75 10.12 16.85
N GLY A 331 -21.53 9.61 15.63
CA GLY A 331 -20.38 10.01 14.83
C GLY A 331 -20.26 11.54 14.84
N ASN A 332 -19.04 12.04 14.95
CA ASN A 332 -18.83 13.45 15.25
C ASN A 332 -17.59 14.01 14.51
N ASN A 333 -17.40 15.33 14.60
CA ASN A 333 -16.25 16.02 13.99
C ASN A 333 -15.27 16.54 15.04
N VAL A 334 -15.45 16.14 16.29
CA VAL A 334 -14.59 16.51 17.40
C VAL A 334 -13.29 15.74 17.22
N ILE A 335 -12.18 16.45 17.37
CA ILE A 335 -10.85 15.84 17.41
C ILE A 335 -10.46 15.81 18.89
N GLY A 336 -10.71 14.69 19.55
CA GLY A 336 -10.52 14.48 20.98
C GLY A 336 -9.24 13.73 21.34
N GLY A 337 -9.04 13.48 22.63
CA GLY A 337 -7.94 12.65 23.12
C GLY A 337 -6.57 13.31 23.01
N ASP A 338 -5.61 12.60 22.42
CA ASP A 338 -4.18 12.94 22.43
C ASP A 338 -3.59 13.26 21.01
N PRO A 339 -4.22 14.10 20.17
CA PRO A 339 -3.76 14.34 18.81
C PRO A 339 -2.42 15.08 18.75
N LEU A 340 -1.61 14.73 17.76
CA LEU A 340 -0.43 15.49 17.39
C LEU A 340 -0.78 16.66 16.47
N PRO A 341 -0.04 17.79 16.53
CA PRO A 341 -0.27 18.94 15.65
C PRO A 341 -0.26 18.61 14.15
N GLU A 342 0.53 17.60 13.77
CA GLU A 342 0.63 17.15 12.38
C GLU A 342 -0.64 16.39 11.93
N GLU A 343 -1.30 15.69 12.84
CA GLU A 343 -2.55 14.97 12.62
C GLU A 343 -3.72 15.94 12.52
N ILE A 344 -3.78 16.91 13.44
CA ILE A 344 -4.77 18.00 13.38
C ILE A 344 -4.65 18.74 12.05
N LYS A 345 -3.43 19.05 11.62
CA LYS A 345 -3.19 19.70 10.33
C LYS A 345 -3.72 18.86 9.17
N TYR A 346 -3.48 17.56 9.18
CA TYR A 346 -3.98 16.64 8.15
C TYR A 346 -5.51 16.55 8.17
N LEU A 347 -6.13 16.34 9.33
CA LEU A 347 -7.59 16.24 9.47
C LEU A 347 -8.32 17.54 9.07
N ASN A 348 -7.71 18.70 9.35
CA ASN A 348 -8.21 19.98 8.87
C ASN A 348 -8.14 20.13 7.34
N GLN A 349 -7.15 19.51 6.68
CA GLN A 349 -7.08 19.48 5.21
C GLN A 349 -8.11 18.52 4.60
N VAL A 350 -8.36 17.39 5.27
CA VAL A 350 -9.44 16.47 4.90
C VAL A 350 -10.81 17.15 5.06
N ASN A 351 -10.94 18.05 6.04
CA ASN A 351 -12.17 18.74 6.39
C ASN A 351 -13.31 17.75 6.70
N LEU A 352 -13.26 17.14 7.89
CA LEU A 352 -14.22 16.09 8.32
C LEU A 352 -15.69 16.51 8.11
N SER A 353 -16.02 17.78 8.37
CA SER A 353 -17.39 18.29 8.16
C SER A 353 -17.88 18.23 6.71
N SER A 354 -16.99 18.06 5.74
CA SER A 354 -17.32 17.90 4.31
C SER A 354 -17.53 16.45 3.87
N LEU A 355 -17.33 15.48 4.77
CA LEU A 355 -17.49 14.05 4.48
C LEU A 355 -18.96 13.59 4.49
N GLY A 356 -19.85 14.41 5.04
CA GLY A 356 -21.28 14.16 5.16
C GLY A 356 -21.84 14.71 6.47
N GLU A 357 -23.15 14.59 6.67
CA GLU A 357 -23.73 14.78 8.00
C GLU A 357 -23.35 13.57 8.86
N PRO A 358 -22.74 13.78 10.04
CA PRO A 358 -22.50 12.71 10.99
C PRO A 358 -23.82 12.03 11.33
N THR A 359 -23.88 10.70 11.23
CA THR A 359 -25.16 10.00 11.26
C THR A 359 -25.65 9.88 12.69
N THR A 360 -26.50 10.82 13.13
CA THR A 360 -27.09 10.86 14.48
C THR A 360 -28.24 9.85 14.71
N MET A 361 -28.36 8.77 13.91
CA MET A 361 -29.49 7.85 14.03
C MET A 361 -29.13 6.37 13.84
N ASN A 362 -29.62 5.58 14.79
CA ASN A 362 -29.61 4.14 14.83
C ASN A 362 -30.64 3.55 13.87
N GLY A 363 -30.21 2.73 12.91
CA GLY A 363 -31.11 2.04 11.99
C GLY A 363 -30.38 1.58 10.74
N PRO A 364 -30.87 0.53 10.04
CA PRO A 364 -30.09 -0.13 9.00
C PRO A 364 -29.63 0.92 7.99
N PHE A 365 -28.31 0.97 7.77
CA PHE A 365 -27.77 1.90 6.80
C PHE A 365 -28.39 1.57 5.44
N ASP A 366 -29.02 2.55 4.82
CA ASP A 366 -29.37 2.42 3.42
C ASP A 366 -28.09 2.32 2.58
N VAL A 367 -28.22 1.79 1.36
CA VAL A 367 -27.07 1.59 0.45
C VAL A 367 -26.35 2.91 0.12
N VAL A 368 -27.02 4.06 0.17
CA VAL A 368 -26.39 5.36 -0.11
C VAL A 368 -25.42 5.71 1.03
N ARG A 369 -25.81 5.49 2.28
CA ARG A 369 -24.96 5.68 3.46
C ARG A 369 -23.77 4.74 3.46
N LEU A 370 -24.01 3.45 3.22
CA LEU A 370 -22.95 2.44 3.16
C LEU A 370 -21.89 2.78 2.10
N ARG A 371 -22.34 3.26 0.93
CA ARG A 371 -21.43 3.77 -0.12
C ARG A 371 -20.67 5.00 0.34
N ASN A 372 -21.31 5.95 1.02
CA ASN A 372 -20.62 7.14 1.50
C ASN A 372 -19.52 6.78 2.49
N ILE A 373 -19.79 5.93 3.49
CA ILE A 373 -18.79 5.44 4.44
C ILE A 373 -17.63 4.80 3.68
N ARG A 374 -17.91 3.82 2.81
CA ARG A 374 -16.89 3.15 2.00
C ARG A 374 -16.04 4.13 1.20
N ASP A 375 -16.67 5.09 0.53
CA ASP A 375 -15.98 6.02 -0.37
C ASP A 375 -15.10 7.04 0.36
N LYS A 376 -15.25 7.16 1.69
CA LYS A 376 -14.40 8.02 2.53
C LYS A 376 -13.39 7.22 3.34
N THR A 377 -13.78 6.10 3.93
CA THR A 377 -12.91 5.35 4.86
C THR A 377 -12.05 4.29 4.17
N PHE A 378 -12.56 3.62 3.12
CA PHE A 378 -11.84 2.52 2.49
C PHE A 378 -10.61 2.97 1.69
N PRO A 379 -10.67 4.04 0.87
CA PRO A 379 -9.46 4.64 0.29
C PRO A 379 -8.45 5.07 1.35
N GLN A 380 -8.92 5.61 2.48
CA GLN A 380 -8.06 5.99 3.59
C GLN A 380 -7.34 4.78 4.18
N ALA A 381 -8.04 3.66 4.38
CA ALA A 381 -7.44 2.40 4.83
C ALA A 381 -6.31 1.93 3.91
N ILE A 382 -6.54 1.92 2.59
CA ILE A 382 -5.53 1.53 1.59
C ILE A 382 -4.31 2.47 1.68
N ARG A 383 -4.52 3.79 1.78
CA ARG A 383 -3.44 4.78 1.87
C ARG A 383 -2.66 4.68 3.18
N ALA A 384 -3.35 4.39 4.28
CA ALA A 384 -2.77 4.24 5.60
C ALA A 384 -1.92 2.96 5.69
N VAL A 385 -2.47 1.82 5.23
CA VAL A 385 -1.72 0.55 5.15
C VAL A 385 -0.54 0.68 4.20
N ALA A 386 -0.67 1.38 3.07
CA ALA A 386 0.47 1.65 2.18
C ALA A 386 1.55 2.47 2.87
N GLY A 387 1.16 3.43 3.72
CA GLY A 387 2.07 4.17 4.58
C GLY A 387 2.77 3.27 5.59
N LEU A 388 2.04 2.36 6.24
CA LEU A 388 2.60 1.38 7.19
C LEU A 388 3.65 0.49 6.53
N LEU A 389 3.36 -0.03 5.32
CA LEU A 389 4.28 -0.81 4.53
C LEU A 389 5.54 0.01 4.20
N TYR A 390 5.38 1.28 3.80
CA TYR A 390 6.52 2.17 3.54
C TYR A 390 7.38 2.42 4.80
N TRP A 391 6.74 2.69 5.95
CA TRP A 391 7.45 2.87 7.22
C TRP A 391 8.24 1.62 7.58
N PHE A 392 7.62 0.43 7.51
CA PHE A 392 8.34 -0.81 7.75
C PHE A 392 9.51 -0.99 6.77
N ALA A 393 9.29 -0.73 5.47
CA ALA A 393 10.34 -0.85 4.47
C ALA A 393 11.58 0.00 4.81
N LYS A 394 11.37 1.20 5.34
CA LYS A 394 12.44 2.10 5.77
C LYS A 394 13.09 1.66 7.08
N GLU A 395 12.30 1.27 8.09
CA GLU A 395 12.81 0.76 9.37
C GLU A 395 13.65 -0.51 9.19
N ALA A 396 13.20 -1.40 8.31
CA ALA A 396 13.86 -2.64 7.93
C ALA A 396 15.06 -2.42 6.98
N GLY A 397 15.16 -1.26 6.33
CA GLY A 397 16.21 -0.97 5.35
C GLY A 397 16.08 -1.81 4.07
N LEU A 398 14.85 -2.04 3.60
CA LEU A 398 14.58 -2.80 2.38
C LEU A 398 15.17 -2.11 1.15
N GLN A 399 15.67 -2.90 0.21
CA GLN A 399 16.15 -2.41 -1.08
C GLN A 399 14.98 -1.97 -1.95
N PHE A 400 15.07 -0.75 -2.46
CA PHE A 400 14.10 -0.17 -3.38
C PHE A 400 14.63 -0.27 -4.81
N GLU A 401 13.82 -0.80 -5.71
CA GLU A 401 14.12 -0.87 -7.14
C GLU A 401 13.20 0.08 -7.89
N SER A 402 13.76 1.12 -8.51
CA SER A 402 12.98 2.03 -9.34
C SER A 402 12.50 1.32 -10.60
N ILE A 403 11.19 1.31 -10.85
CA ILE A 403 10.61 0.86 -12.10
C ILE A 403 10.60 2.08 -13.02
N LEU A 404 11.52 2.11 -13.99
CA LEU A 404 11.48 3.14 -15.01
C LEU A 404 10.09 3.16 -15.67
N PRO A 405 9.49 4.33 -15.96
CA PRO A 405 8.21 4.41 -16.63
C PRO A 405 8.23 3.60 -17.94
N LEU A 406 7.13 2.90 -18.24
CA LEU A 406 7.00 2.21 -19.52
C LEU A 406 7.13 3.24 -20.65
N SER A 407 8.10 3.00 -21.53
CA SER A 407 8.35 3.79 -22.72
C SER A 407 8.61 2.85 -23.88
N VAL A 408 8.14 3.24 -25.06
CA VAL A 408 8.38 2.52 -26.29
C VAL A 408 8.86 3.49 -27.36
N THR A 409 9.77 3.01 -28.21
CA THR A 409 10.14 3.66 -29.48
C THR A 409 10.06 2.65 -30.61
N ILE A 410 9.86 3.11 -31.83
CA ILE A 410 9.88 2.23 -33.00
C ILE A 410 11.19 2.45 -33.76
N SER A 411 11.86 1.36 -34.13
CA SER A 411 12.97 1.37 -35.08
C SER A 411 12.63 0.52 -36.30
N GLY A 412 13.15 0.87 -37.48
CA GLY A 412 12.93 0.10 -38.68
C GLY A 412 13.57 0.74 -39.91
N PRO A 413 13.51 0.05 -41.07
CA PRO A 413 14.09 0.53 -42.31
C PRO A 413 13.29 1.70 -42.90
N SER A 414 13.97 2.56 -43.64
CA SER A 414 13.33 3.31 -44.73
C SER A 414 13.03 2.31 -45.85
N VAL A 415 11.79 1.88 -45.98
CA VAL A 415 11.40 0.93 -47.04
C VAL A 415 11.26 1.65 -48.39
N ALA A 416 11.76 1.02 -49.44
CA ALA A 416 11.44 1.43 -50.79
C ALA A 416 9.92 1.23 -51.05
N PRO A 417 9.34 1.98 -51.99
CA PRO A 417 7.95 1.78 -52.38
C PRO A 417 7.73 0.34 -52.83
N CYS A 418 6.68 -0.30 -52.33
CA CYS A 418 6.33 -1.69 -52.65
C CYS A 418 7.35 -2.73 -52.15
N ALA A 419 7.80 -2.60 -50.90
CA ALA A 419 8.73 -3.52 -50.27
C ALA A 419 8.25 -3.97 -48.88
N THR A 420 8.72 -5.14 -48.45
CA THR A 420 8.51 -5.61 -47.07
C THR A 420 9.52 -4.96 -46.13
N GLY A 421 9.03 -4.28 -45.10
CA GLY A 421 9.83 -3.77 -44.00
C GLY A 421 9.66 -4.60 -42.73
N THR A 422 10.65 -4.52 -41.83
CA THR A 422 10.57 -5.08 -40.48
C THR A 422 10.82 -3.98 -39.46
N TRP A 423 9.84 -3.71 -38.60
CA TRP A 423 9.93 -2.72 -37.54
C TRP A 423 9.94 -3.40 -36.16
N TYR A 424 10.60 -2.74 -35.21
CA TYR A 424 10.78 -3.22 -33.84
C TYR A 424 10.25 -2.19 -32.86
N ALA A 425 9.47 -2.64 -31.89
CA ALA A 425 9.12 -1.89 -30.69
C ALA A 425 10.25 -2.06 -29.66
N ASN A 426 11.03 -1.01 -29.44
CA ASN A 426 12.07 -0.98 -28.43
C ASN A 426 11.46 -0.44 -27.13
N VAL A 427 11.14 -1.37 -26.24
CA VAL A 427 10.56 -1.07 -24.92
C VAL A 427 11.68 -0.78 -23.92
N SER A 428 11.49 0.24 -23.09
CA SER A 428 12.35 0.57 -21.96
C SER A 428 11.49 0.91 -20.75
N GLY A 429 11.90 0.50 -19.56
CA GLY A 429 11.07 0.60 -18.37
C GLY A 429 9.81 -0.28 -18.44
N GLY A 430 8.88 -0.07 -17.52
CA GLY A 430 7.69 -0.90 -17.31
C GLY A 430 7.99 -2.24 -16.64
N VAL A 431 6.94 -3.00 -16.34
CA VAL A 431 7.05 -4.35 -15.76
C VAL A 431 7.06 -5.43 -16.86
N PRO A 432 8.09 -6.31 -16.93
CA PRO A 432 8.19 -7.34 -17.96
C PRO A 432 6.93 -8.22 -18.08
N GLY A 433 6.57 -8.55 -19.32
CA GLY A 433 5.29 -9.20 -19.65
C GLY A 433 4.47 -8.40 -20.68
N TYR A 434 5.17 -7.72 -21.60
CA TYR A 434 4.57 -6.76 -22.51
C TYR A 434 3.64 -7.42 -23.54
N SER A 435 2.49 -6.81 -23.75
CA SER A 435 1.60 -7.04 -24.89
C SER A 435 1.72 -5.90 -25.89
N TYR A 436 1.47 -6.18 -27.17
CA TYR A 436 1.72 -5.25 -28.27
C TYR A 436 0.51 -5.18 -29.20
N GLN A 437 0.18 -3.99 -29.68
CA GLN A 437 -0.81 -3.78 -30.73
C GLN A 437 -0.27 -2.77 -31.74
N TRP A 438 -0.08 -3.22 -32.98
CA TRP A 438 0.42 -2.40 -34.07
C TRP A 438 -0.72 -1.85 -34.91
N TYR A 439 -0.55 -0.63 -35.38
CA TYR A 439 -1.44 0.07 -36.29
C TYR A 439 -0.66 0.71 -37.45
N GLN A 440 -1.30 0.85 -38.60
CA GLN A 440 -0.85 1.66 -39.72
C GLN A 440 -1.88 2.73 -40.07
N MET A 441 -1.43 3.84 -40.65
CA MET A 441 -2.28 4.91 -41.13
C MET A 441 -1.69 5.51 -42.41
N TYR A 442 -2.52 5.69 -43.44
CA TYR A 442 -2.15 6.37 -44.68
C TYR A 442 -2.81 7.75 -44.74
N CYS A 443 -2.03 8.78 -45.01
CA CYS A 443 -2.51 10.13 -45.23
C CYS A 443 -2.13 10.54 -46.65
N ASN A 444 -2.97 10.23 -47.64
CA ASN A 444 -2.75 10.68 -49.00
C ASN A 444 -3.44 12.02 -49.23
N ASN A 445 -2.66 13.04 -49.61
CA ASN A 445 -3.20 14.21 -50.32
C ASN A 445 -3.30 13.98 -51.84
N ASP A 446 -2.74 12.88 -52.36
CA ASP A 446 -2.71 12.61 -53.79
C ASP A 446 -3.59 11.41 -54.17
N ALA A 447 -4.62 11.72 -54.95
CA ALA A 447 -5.50 10.76 -55.60
C ALA A 447 -4.72 9.95 -56.66
N GLY A 448 -4.34 8.71 -56.35
CA GLY A 448 -3.92 7.76 -57.39
C GLY A 448 -2.95 6.67 -56.97
N ALA A 449 -3.38 5.69 -56.18
CA ALA A 449 -2.76 4.36 -56.19
C ALA A 449 -3.80 3.31 -55.77
N VAL A 450 -4.16 2.46 -56.73
CA VAL A 450 -5.10 1.34 -56.58
C VAL A 450 -4.36 0.16 -55.95
N SER A 451 -4.78 -0.31 -54.78
CA SER A 451 -4.37 -1.61 -54.25
C SER A 451 -5.36 -2.68 -54.70
N THR A 452 -4.99 -3.52 -55.67
CA THR A 452 -5.71 -4.77 -55.96
C THR A 452 -5.23 -5.86 -55.01
N ILE A 453 -6.11 -6.30 -54.10
CA ILE A 453 -6.00 -7.60 -53.46
C ILE A 453 -6.57 -8.62 -54.45
N SER A 454 -5.75 -9.53 -54.97
CA SER A 454 -6.24 -10.67 -55.72
C SER A 454 -6.57 -11.83 -54.77
N THR A 455 -7.83 -11.95 -54.40
CA THR A 455 -8.41 -13.26 -54.06
C THR A 455 -9.57 -13.51 -55.02
N SER A 456 -9.48 -14.61 -55.76
CA SER A 456 -10.45 -15.07 -56.73
C SER A 456 -11.85 -15.20 -56.13
N THR A 457 -12.79 -14.36 -56.54
CA THR A 457 -14.12 -14.70 -57.11
C THR A 457 -14.99 -13.45 -57.17
N THR A 458 -15.70 -13.33 -58.29
CA THR A 458 -16.62 -12.28 -58.74
C THR A 458 -17.45 -11.56 -57.66
N SER A 459 -17.27 -10.24 -57.52
CA SER A 459 -18.31 -9.23 -57.75
C SER A 459 -17.72 -7.82 -57.65
N ASN A 460 -17.96 -7.00 -58.67
CA ASN A 460 -17.61 -5.57 -58.67
C ASN A 460 -18.63 -4.82 -57.80
N LYS A 461 -18.17 -4.28 -56.67
CA LYS A 461 -18.77 -3.09 -56.05
C LYS A 461 -17.68 -2.02 -55.92
N VAL A 462 -17.88 -0.93 -56.66
CA VAL A 462 -17.14 0.32 -56.51
C VAL A 462 -17.78 1.06 -55.34
N GLU A 463 -17.02 1.34 -54.28
CA GLU A 463 -17.44 2.24 -53.21
C GLU A 463 -16.71 3.60 -53.31
N PRO A 464 -17.33 4.70 -52.83
CA PRO A 464 -16.87 6.06 -53.10
C PRO A 464 -15.73 6.55 -52.18
N LEU A 465 -15.02 7.56 -52.68
CA LEU A 465 -14.09 8.51 -52.02
C LEU A 465 -13.90 8.36 -50.48
N ARG A 466 -12.70 7.95 -50.04
CA ARG A 466 -12.30 7.94 -48.62
C ARG A 466 -11.78 9.30 -48.14
N PRO A 467 -12.22 9.79 -46.97
CA PRO A 467 -11.30 10.43 -46.00
C PRO A 467 -11.59 10.00 -44.55
N PRO A 468 -10.70 10.20 -43.53
CA PRO A 468 -9.33 10.71 -43.54
C PRO A 468 -8.34 9.70 -42.88
N CYS A 469 -7.16 10.17 -42.50
CA CYS A 469 -6.14 9.50 -41.70
C CYS A 469 -6.70 8.71 -40.48
N GLU A 470 -7.02 7.42 -40.64
CA GLU A 470 -7.47 6.54 -39.55
C GLU A 470 -6.47 5.42 -39.28
N TRP A 471 -6.28 5.09 -38.00
CA TRP A 471 -5.44 3.98 -37.55
C TRP A 471 -6.13 2.63 -37.82
N THR A 472 -5.47 1.77 -38.57
CA THR A 472 -5.91 0.40 -38.85
C THR A 472 -4.98 -0.62 -38.19
N PRO A 473 -5.49 -1.60 -37.42
CA PRO A 473 -4.65 -2.58 -36.74
C PRO A 473 -3.99 -3.54 -37.76
N VAL A 474 -2.71 -3.86 -37.56
CA VAL A 474 -1.90 -4.68 -38.49
C VAL A 474 -1.13 -5.83 -37.86
N GLY A 475 -1.03 -5.88 -36.53
CA GLY A 475 -0.35 -6.98 -35.83
C GLY A 475 -0.53 -6.90 -34.32
N THR A 476 -0.44 -8.03 -33.63
CA THR A 476 -0.63 -8.12 -32.18
C THR A 476 0.43 -9.00 -31.52
N ASN A 477 0.69 -8.76 -30.24
CA ASN A 477 1.48 -9.57 -29.31
C ASN A 477 2.86 -9.99 -29.82
N SER A 478 3.51 -9.11 -30.58
CA SER A 478 4.89 -9.28 -31.02
C SER A 478 5.62 -7.92 -30.96
N PRO A 479 6.86 -7.88 -30.43
CA PRO A 479 7.70 -6.68 -30.50
C PRO A 479 8.17 -6.39 -31.93
N THR A 480 7.97 -7.32 -32.86
CA THR A 480 8.39 -7.21 -34.25
C THR A 480 7.17 -7.20 -35.16
N LEU A 481 7.10 -6.20 -36.06
CA LEU A 481 6.10 -6.10 -37.12
C LEU A 481 6.79 -6.28 -38.49
N GLN A 482 6.35 -7.28 -39.25
CA GLN A 482 6.67 -7.38 -40.68
C GLN A 482 5.46 -6.97 -41.51
N LEU A 483 5.63 -5.99 -42.40
CA LEU A 483 4.55 -5.45 -43.20
C LEU A 483 5.03 -5.14 -44.61
N TYR A 484 4.24 -5.52 -45.60
CA TYR A 484 4.46 -5.15 -47.00
C TYR A 484 3.86 -3.76 -47.25
N TRP A 485 4.69 -2.78 -47.62
CA TRP A 485 4.29 -1.39 -47.73
C TRP A 485 4.23 -0.95 -49.21
N CYS A 486 3.01 -0.83 -49.73
CA CYS A 486 2.75 -0.47 -51.14
C CYS A 486 2.04 0.88 -51.34
N GLY A 487 1.84 1.66 -50.27
CA GLY A 487 1.12 2.94 -50.34
C GLY A 487 2.03 4.17 -50.45
N GLY A 488 1.41 5.35 -50.37
CA GLY A 488 2.10 6.62 -50.15
C GLY A 488 2.74 6.69 -48.76
N SER A 489 3.26 7.86 -48.39
CA SER A 489 3.78 8.07 -47.04
C SER A 489 2.70 7.88 -45.98
N GLY A 490 3.09 7.39 -44.81
CA GLY A 490 2.16 7.11 -43.71
C GLY A 490 2.86 6.94 -42.38
N TYR A 491 2.09 6.52 -41.38
CA TYR A 491 2.59 6.31 -40.03
C TYR A 491 2.31 4.89 -39.55
N LEU A 492 3.25 4.34 -38.79
CA LEU A 492 3.04 3.20 -37.92
C LEU A 492 2.85 3.70 -36.49
N ARG A 493 2.05 2.97 -35.72
CA ARG A 493 1.92 3.13 -34.28
C ARG A 493 2.03 1.77 -33.61
N VAL A 494 2.67 1.73 -32.46
CA VAL A 494 2.59 0.58 -31.56
C VAL A 494 2.10 1.04 -30.21
N ASP A 495 1.12 0.32 -29.67
CA ASP A 495 0.68 0.42 -28.29
C ASP A 495 1.26 -0.78 -27.54
N VAL A 496 1.95 -0.52 -26.43
CA VAL A 496 2.55 -1.52 -25.57
C VAL A 496 1.91 -1.42 -24.21
N THR A 497 1.49 -2.55 -23.65
CA THR A 497 0.97 -2.62 -22.28
C THR A 497 1.81 -3.59 -21.46
N ASP A 498 2.25 -3.16 -20.28
CA ASP A 498 3.05 -3.98 -19.37
C ASP A 498 2.21 -4.95 -18.52
N ALA A 499 2.86 -5.80 -17.71
CA ALA A 499 2.17 -6.79 -16.89
C ALA A 499 1.25 -6.21 -15.80
N LEU A 500 1.39 -4.92 -15.49
CA LEU A 500 0.53 -4.20 -14.54
C LEU A 500 -0.58 -3.40 -15.22
N GLY A 501 -0.65 -3.42 -16.56
CA GLY A 501 -1.66 -2.68 -17.32
C GLY A 501 -1.25 -1.25 -17.68
N ASN A 502 -0.01 -0.82 -17.42
CA ASN A 502 0.46 0.49 -17.88
C ASN A 502 0.64 0.46 -19.39
N SER A 503 0.26 1.53 -20.09
CA SER A 503 0.36 1.61 -21.55
C SER A 503 1.29 2.73 -22.02
N ALA A 504 2.04 2.46 -23.08
CA ALA A 504 2.86 3.44 -23.80
C ALA A 504 2.71 3.27 -25.30
N SER A 505 2.80 4.37 -26.04
CA SER A 505 2.62 4.37 -27.49
C SER A 505 3.76 5.08 -28.20
N ALA A 506 4.21 4.54 -29.33
CA ALA A 506 5.15 5.19 -30.22
C ALA A 506 4.59 5.27 -31.63
N GLN A 507 5.00 6.31 -32.36
CA GLN A 507 4.70 6.47 -33.78
C GLN A 507 5.99 6.52 -34.60
N TYR A 508 5.93 6.03 -35.84
CA TYR A 508 7.05 6.02 -36.77
C TYR A 508 6.58 6.40 -38.16
N TYR A 509 7.23 7.38 -38.78
CA TYR A 509 6.91 7.79 -40.14
C TYR A 509 7.57 6.86 -41.15
N VAL A 510 6.78 6.38 -42.11
CA VAL A 510 7.25 5.56 -43.22
C VAL A 510 7.12 6.35 -44.51
N GLN A 511 8.24 6.65 -45.16
CA GLN A 511 8.28 7.40 -46.42
C GLN A 511 7.96 6.47 -47.60
N GLY A 512 6.97 6.84 -48.43
CA GLY A 512 6.56 6.10 -49.64
C GLY A 512 7.09 6.70 -50.95
N ALA A 513 6.78 6.06 -52.10
CA ALA A 513 7.03 6.66 -53.43
C ALA A 513 6.12 7.88 -53.61
N GLY A 514 6.71 9.02 -53.94
CA GLY A 514 5.94 10.21 -54.34
C GLY A 514 6.23 11.49 -53.54
N GLY A 515 7.13 11.47 -52.57
CA GLY A 515 7.78 12.71 -52.08
C GLY A 515 6.85 13.79 -51.52
N GLY A 516 5.81 13.41 -50.79
CA GLY A 516 5.07 14.36 -49.95
C GLY A 516 5.84 14.67 -48.66
N GLU A 517 5.92 15.96 -48.30
CA GLU A 517 6.42 16.42 -47.00
C GLU A 517 5.56 15.82 -45.86
N PRO A 518 6.15 15.45 -44.71
CA PRO A 518 5.40 14.98 -43.56
C PRO A 518 4.39 16.04 -43.11
N VAL A 519 3.14 15.64 -42.89
CA VAL A 519 2.15 16.53 -42.23
C VAL A 519 2.59 16.71 -40.78
N PRO A 520 3.01 17.92 -40.35
CA PRO A 520 3.40 18.14 -38.97
C PRO A 520 2.13 18.16 -38.10
N ASN A 521 2.12 17.37 -37.04
CA ASN A 521 1.07 17.30 -36.02
C ASN A 521 -0.32 16.83 -36.52
N LEU A 522 -0.49 15.52 -36.67
CA LEU A 522 -1.77 14.90 -36.30
C LEU A 522 -1.76 14.76 -34.77
N GLN A 523 -2.20 15.81 -34.07
CA GLN A 523 -2.51 15.67 -32.66
C GLN A 523 -3.64 14.65 -32.53
N ASP A 524 -3.30 13.53 -31.89
CA ASP A 524 -4.23 12.52 -31.40
C ASP A 524 -5.36 13.23 -30.66
N GLY A 525 -6.60 12.98 -31.08
CA GLY A 525 -7.75 13.27 -30.24
C GLY A 525 -7.53 12.58 -28.90
N HIS A 526 -7.41 13.39 -27.85
CA HIS A 526 -7.24 12.97 -26.46
C HIS A 526 -5.98 12.12 -26.16
N LYS A 527 -4.80 12.71 -26.33
CA LYS A 527 -3.73 12.48 -25.35
C LYS A 527 -4.00 13.38 -24.14
N ILE A 528 -4.42 12.77 -23.04
CA ILE A 528 -3.99 13.27 -21.74
C ILE A 528 -2.50 12.90 -21.70
N GLU A 529 -1.62 13.84 -22.07
CA GLU A 529 -0.28 13.79 -21.49
C GLU A 529 -0.53 13.86 -19.98
N LEU A 530 -0.35 12.73 -19.29
CA LEU A 530 -0.16 12.78 -17.85
C LEU A 530 1.01 13.74 -17.66
N ALA A 531 0.68 14.97 -17.27
CA ALA A 531 1.66 15.97 -16.92
C ALA A 531 2.67 15.26 -16.02
N LYS A 532 3.95 15.31 -16.38
CA LYS A 532 5.04 14.80 -15.53
C LYS A 532 4.69 15.26 -14.11
N PRO A 533 4.47 14.34 -13.15
CA PRO A 533 3.99 14.73 -11.84
C PRO A 533 4.97 15.78 -11.31
N LEU A 534 4.45 16.95 -10.94
CA LEU A 534 5.29 17.98 -10.36
C LEU A 534 6.00 17.36 -9.15
N PRO A 535 7.28 17.68 -8.94
CA PRO A 535 7.99 17.14 -7.79
C PRO A 535 7.23 17.49 -6.52
N VAL A 536 7.04 16.50 -5.65
CA VAL A 536 6.26 16.67 -4.42
C VAL A 536 7.09 17.37 -3.35
N GLU A 537 8.41 17.25 -3.45
CA GLU A 537 9.37 17.80 -2.51
C GLU A 537 10.47 18.59 -3.23
N PHE A 538 11.09 19.50 -2.49
CA PHE A 538 12.29 20.19 -2.93
C PHE A 538 13.51 19.29 -2.66
N SER A 539 14.29 18.98 -3.69
CA SER A 539 15.51 18.18 -3.56
C SER A 539 16.63 18.70 -4.47
N ILE A 540 17.88 18.42 -4.11
CA ILE A 540 19.07 18.73 -4.91
C ILE A 540 20.10 17.60 -4.78
N ARG A 541 20.74 17.23 -5.89
CA ARG A 541 21.82 16.24 -5.95
C ARG A 541 22.85 16.62 -7.02
N SER A 542 24.04 16.04 -6.95
CA SER A 542 25.08 16.17 -7.99
C SER A 542 25.53 14.79 -8.47
N TYR A 543 25.66 14.60 -9.78
CA TYR A 543 26.23 13.39 -10.37
C TYR A 543 27.16 13.70 -11.55
N PRO A 544 28.33 13.04 -11.67
CA PRO A 544 28.93 12.16 -10.66
C PRO A 544 29.36 12.94 -9.40
N ASN A 545 29.56 12.25 -8.28
CA ASN A 545 30.18 12.82 -7.07
C ASN A 545 30.87 11.69 -6.27
N PRO A 546 32.21 11.60 -6.27
CA PRO A 546 33.19 12.57 -6.80
C PRO A 546 33.11 12.80 -8.32
N PHE A 547 33.57 13.96 -8.80
CA PHE A 547 33.47 14.38 -10.20
C PHE A 547 34.82 14.83 -10.80
N ASN A 548 34.96 14.77 -12.13
CA ASN A 548 36.19 15.15 -12.85
C ASN A 548 35.92 15.56 -14.32
N PRO A 549 36.20 16.80 -14.74
CA PRO A 549 36.09 18.02 -13.93
C PRO A 549 34.66 18.56 -13.88
N SER A 550 33.69 17.87 -14.48
CA SER A 550 32.29 18.31 -14.57
C SER A 550 31.32 17.42 -13.79
N ALA A 551 30.26 18.04 -13.28
CA ALA A 551 29.12 17.37 -12.64
C ALA A 551 27.81 18.00 -13.10
N THR A 552 26.74 17.21 -13.16
CA THR A 552 25.37 17.71 -13.32
C THR A 552 24.75 17.85 -11.94
N ILE A 553 24.28 19.05 -11.61
CA ILE A 553 23.48 19.32 -10.42
C ILE A 553 22.01 19.28 -10.82
N SER A 554 21.30 18.26 -10.33
CA SER A 554 19.86 18.10 -10.53
C SER A 554 19.11 18.65 -9.32
N TYR A 555 18.05 19.43 -9.54
CA TYR A 555 17.17 19.88 -8.47
C TYR A 555 15.70 19.86 -8.88
N GLU A 556 14.84 19.73 -7.88
CA GLU A 556 13.41 19.54 -8.00
C GLU A 556 12.68 20.71 -7.33
N LEU A 557 11.73 21.32 -8.03
CA LEU A 557 11.02 22.50 -7.58
C LEU A 557 9.50 22.22 -7.50
N PRO A 558 8.91 22.05 -6.30
CA PRO A 558 7.50 21.65 -6.16
C PRO A 558 6.50 22.75 -6.50
N THR A 559 6.93 24.01 -6.42
CA THR A 559 6.12 25.20 -6.69
C THR A 559 6.97 26.26 -7.37
N ASP A 560 6.39 27.08 -8.24
CA ASP A 560 7.06 28.22 -8.86
C ASP A 560 7.78 29.10 -7.83
N GLY A 561 9.01 29.51 -8.15
CA GLY A 561 9.79 30.32 -7.24
C GLY A 561 11.07 30.89 -7.84
N PHE A 562 11.62 31.88 -7.14
CA PHE A 562 12.94 32.44 -7.45
C PHE A 562 14.03 31.49 -6.94
N VAL A 563 14.83 30.94 -7.84
CA VAL A 563 15.90 29.97 -7.54
C VAL A 563 17.25 30.64 -7.68
N ARG A 564 18.08 30.54 -6.63
CA ARG A 564 19.50 30.88 -6.67
C ARG A 564 20.34 29.67 -6.28
N LEU A 565 21.08 29.11 -7.22
CA LEU A 565 22.01 27.99 -7.04
C LEU A 565 23.45 28.51 -7.18
N SER A 566 24.26 28.36 -6.14
CA SER A 566 25.63 28.85 -6.09
C SER A 566 26.57 27.79 -5.51
N VAL A 567 27.80 27.73 -6.02
CA VAL A 567 28.86 26.83 -5.56
C VAL A 567 29.83 27.60 -4.68
N PHE A 568 30.23 27.00 -3.56
CA PHE A 568 31.13 27.57 -2.57
C PHE A 568 32.34 26.66 -2.35
N ASP A 569 33.47 27.25 -1.98
CA ASP A 569 34.62 26.49 -1.48
C ASP A 569 34.52 26.20 0.02
N VAL A 570 35.51 25.49 0.57
CA VAL A 570 35.57 25.13 2.00
C VAL A 570 35.68 26.33 2.94
N LEU A 571 36.07 27.51 2.44
CA LEU A 571 36.14 28.76 3.20
C LEU A 571 34.83 29.55 3.12
N GLY A 572 33.82 29.05 2.40
CA GLY A 572 32.54 29.71 2.19
C GLY A 572 32.61 30.84 1.15
N ARG A 573 33.65 30.91 0.32
CA ARG A 573 33.72 31.86 -0.80
C ARG A 573 32.86 31.35 -1.95
N GLU A 574 31.99 32.20 -2.48
CA GLU A 574 31.18 31.89 -3.67
C GLU A 574 32.11 31.82 -4.89
N VAL A 575 32.15 30.64 -5.50
CA VAL A 575 33.01 30.32 -6.64
C VAL A 575 32.28 30.58 -7.95
N GLU A 576 30.98 30.23 -8.01
CA GLU A 576 30.16 30.38 -9.21
C GLU A 576 28.67 30.42 -8.85
N VAL A 577 27.87 31.16 -9.63
CA VAL A 577 26.40 31.15 -9.55
C VAL A 577 25.87 30.47 -10.81
N LEU A 578 25.22 29.32 -10.64
CA LEU A 578 24.75 28.48 -11.75
C LEU A 578 23.32 28.78 -12.17
N VAL A 579 22.48 29.23 -11.23
CA VAL A 579 21.09 29.67 -11.49
C VAL A 579 20.79 30.88 -10.63
N ASN A 580 20.09 31.88 -11.18
CA ASN A 580 19.66 33.07 -10.45
C ASN A 580 18.43 33.71 -11.14
N GLU A 581 17.32 32.98 -11.19
CA GLU A 581 16.12 33.39 -11.93
C GLU A 581 14.84 32.74 -11.39
N ILE A 582 13.68 33.20 -11.86
CA ILE A 582 12.38 32.57 -11.57
C ILE A 582 12.24 31.32 -12.42
N LYS A 583 11.93 30.19 -11.77
CA LYS A 583 11.68 28.91 -12.42
C LYS A 583 10.26 28.42 -12.10
N PRO A 584 9.50 27.88 -13.07
CA PRO A 584 8.25 27.18 -12.78
C PRO A 584 8.49 25.87 -12.02
N ALA A 585 7.47 25.30 -11.40
CA ALA A 585 7.56 23.98 -10.79
C ALA A 585 8.03 22.93 -11.81
N GLY A 586 8.95 22.04 -11.42
CA GLY A 586 9.51 21.05 -12.32
C GLY A 586 10.88 20.50 -11.91
N PHE A 587 11.46 19.72 -12.80
CA PHE A 587 12.78 19.08 -12.65
C PHE A 587 13.81 19.82 -13.49
N TYR A 588 14.96 20.12 -12.92
CA TYR A 588 16.01 20.90 -13.56
C TYR A 588 17.37 20.23 -13.44
N ASP A 589 18.15 20.28 -14.51
CA ASP A 589 19.54 19.85 -14.55
C ASP A 589 20.42 21.04 -14.96
N VAL A 590 21.49 21.26 -14.22
CA VAL A 590 22.46 22.33 -14.48
C VAL A 590 23.87 21.75 -14.47
N SER A 591 24.62 21.99 -15.54
CA SER A 591 26.01 21.56 -15.64
C SER A 591 26.92 22.48 -14.84
N PHE A 592 27.84 21.90 -14.07
CA PHE A 592 28.92 22.59 -13.38
C PHE A 592 30.26 22.11 -13.93
N ASP A 593 31.01 23.01 -14.57
CA ASP A 593 32.36 22.73 -15.09
C ASP A 593 33.42 23.34 -14.17
N ALA A 594 34.08 22.49 -13.38
CA ALA A 594 35.11 22.93 -12.46
C ALA A 594 36.51 22.91 -13.08
N SER A 595 36.69 22.89 -14.41
CA SER A 595 37.99 22.77 -15.09
C SER A 595 39.06 23.77 -14.64
N ASN A 596 38.66 24.94 -14.12
CA ASN A 596 39.57 25.96 -13.62
C ASN A 596 39.77 25.96 -12.08
N LEU A 597 39.17 25.01 -11.36
CA LEU A 597 39.23 24.91 -9.90
C LEU A 597 40.20 23.80 -9.44
N PRO A 598 40.89 23.96 -8.30
CA PRO A 598 41.76 22.91 -7.75
C PRO A 598 40.94 21.73 -7.21
N SER A 599 41.48 20.50 -7.26
CA SER A 599 40.90 19.32 -6.61
C SER A 599 40.62 19.59 -5.13
N GLY A 600 39.46 19.17 -4.63
CA GLY A 600 39.03 19.53 -3.29
C GLY A 600 37.52 19.38 -3.05
N VAL A 601 37.07 19.86 -1.90
CA VAL A 601 35.65 19.83 -1.50
C VAL A 601 34.99 21.16 -1.86
N TYR A 602 33.82 21.08 -2.47
CA TYR A 602 32.96 22.22 -2.80
C TYR A 602 31.55 21.98 -2.25
N PHE A 603 30.77 23.04 -2.10
CA PHE A 603 29.41 22.99 -1.63
C PHE A 603 28.49 23.69 -2.62
N ALA A 604 27.52 22.97 -3.20
CA ALA A 604 26.46 23.61 -3.97
C ALA A 604 25.30 23.93 -3.01
N ARG A 605 24.95 25.21 -2.90
CA ARG A 605 23.81 25.69 -2.11
C ARG A 605 22.76 26.26 -3.05
N ILE A 606 21.54 25.78 -2.87
CA ILE A 606 20.36 26.29 -3.54
C ILE A 606 19.47 27.00 -2.52
N SER A 607 18.98 28.18 -2.87
CA SER A 607 17.93 28.91 -2.14
C SER A 607 16.75 29.17 -3.07
N VAL A 608 15.56 28.85 -2.61
CA VAL A 608 14.31 29.06 -3.32
C VAL A 608 13.39 29.93 -2.49
N VAL A 609 12.82 30.96 -3.09
CA VAL A 609 11.70 31.72 -2.50
C VAL A 609 10.49 31.47 -3.39
N SER A 610 9.51 30.72 -2.89
CA SER A 610 8.29 30.44 -3.64
C SER A 610 7.43 31.69 -3.77
N ASN A 611 6.56 31.72 -4.78
CA ASN A 611 5.58 32.80 -4.97
C ASN A 611 4.57 32.90 -3.80
N GLU A 612 4.46 31.85 -2.97
CA GLU A 612 3.66 31.81 -1.74
C GLU A 612 4.42 32.35 -0.51
N GLY A 613 5.65 32.85 -0.67
CA GLY A 613 6.46 33.40 0.41
C GLY A 613 7.18 32.37 1.29
N LYS A 614 7.19 31.08 0.90
CA LYS A 614 7.96 30.03 1.59
C LYS A 614 9.40 30.04 1.07
N SER A 615 10.39 30.00 1.96
CA SER A 615 11.80 29.94 1.58
C SER A 615 12.42 28.58 1.91
N PHE A 616 13.11 27.96 0.95
CA PHE A 616 13.84 26.70 1.11
C PHE A 616 15.33 26.92 0.85
N VAL A 617 16.19 26.31 1.66
CA VAL A 617 17.64 26.32 1.45
C VAL A 617 18.18 24.91 1.67
N GLN A 618 18.93 24.39 0.71
CA GLN A 618 19.62 23.11 0.84
C GLN A 618 21.06 23.23 0.33
N THR A 619 21.97 22.46 0.92
CA THR A 619 23.38 22.44 0.53
C THR A 619 23.84 21.00 0.37
N ILE A 620 24.53 20.70 -0.72
CA ILE A 620 25.16 19.40 -0.98
C ILE A 620 26.67 19.54 -1.05
N LYS A 621 27.39 18.54 -0.52
CA LYS A 621 28.85 18.45 -0.61
C LYS A 621 29.24 17.77 -1.92
N MET A 622 30.14 18.38 -2.67
CA MET A 622 30.70 17.88 -3.92
C MET A 622 32.22 17.67 -3.76
N VAL A 623 32.76 16.61 -4.36
CA VAL A 623 34.19 16.27 -4.27
C VAL A 623 34.79 16.26 -5.68
N LEU A 624 35.69 17.21 -5.96
CA LEU A 624 36.42 17.29 -7.23
C LEU A 624 37.71 16.48 -7.14
N THR A 625 37.89 15.52 -8.03
CA THR A 625 39.08 14.66 -8.13
C THR A 625 39.69 14.76 -9.53
N LYS A 626 40.45 15.83 -9.79
CA LYS A 626 41.32 15.93 -10.97
C LYS A 626 42.70 15.36 -10.71
#